data_AF-A0A1F7RQJ2-F1
#
_entry.id   AF-A0A1F7RQJ2-F1
#
_cell.length_a   1.000
_cell.length_b   1.000
_cell.length_c   1.000
_cell.angle_alpha   90.00
_cell.angle_beta   90.00
_cell.angle_gamma   90.00
#
_symmetry.space_group_name_H-M   'P 1'
#
loop_
_entity.id
_entity.type
_entity.pdbx_description
1 polymer ?
#
loop_
_entity_poly.entity_id
_entity_poly.type
_entity_poly.pdbx_seq_one_letter_code
_entity_poly.pdbx_strand_id
1 'polypeptide(L)'
;MTKSKRISDWLQVLSLIVLICLTIPYTPLLWKPLSADQKSLIITGIYALAFLLGLFILIYLFFYRKERRVLPYLWLFTVALLYLQALNSLKEFPIEKFHLIEYGALGILTFKALKNDIRDLNIYIWSILITFYVGIFDETVQWLVPNRVGAIEDVWLNTKSGILSLMLIGLVIRPKGIETRFYTKNLKKVYIPIFVVLVATGVFINFVHDFGYRMKLSDSIEIYSHFPEGELRSINNIFQRDISFLIKTAERFINKDKSSGDISVREAKALTFFKEAAGHRWERDYAFSKMRFLKSLKEQIILKNDYSSVLYLKPFKWSKDKEMLVEKLAKEERGKDIYISPVSGILITKFSKVEMWFFIGIIILVLIFFSAKLKISFKG
;
A
#
# COMPACT_ATOMS: atom_id res chain seq x y z
N MET A 1 -19.29 22.56 24.25
CA MET A 1 -17.85 22.23 24.43
C MET A 1 -17.04 23.47 24.08
N THR A 2 -15.90 23.74 24.73
CA THR A 2 -15.14 24.99 24.52
C THR A 2 -14.38 24.97 23.17
N LYS A 3 -14.26 26.15 22.53
CA LYS A 3 -13.48 26.33 21.29
C LYS A 3 -12.03 25.82 21.44
N SER A 4 -11.43 26.04 22.61
CA SER A 4 -10.07 25.57 22.95
C SER A 4 -9.92 24.05 22.83
N LYS A 5 -10.88 23.28 23.36
CA LYS A 5 -10.81 21.81 23.28
C LYS A 5 -10.92 21.29 21.83
N ARG A 6 -11.78 21.92 21.02
CA ARG A 6 -11.90 21.57 19.59
C ARG A 6 -10.58 21.78 18.85
N ILE A 7 -9.90 22.91 19.09
CA ILE A 7 -8.60 23.21 18.49
C ILE A 7 -7.55 22.19 18.95
N SER A 8 -7.51 21.89 20.25
CA SER A 8 -6.57 20.91 20.83
C SER A 8 -6.73 19.51 20.20
N ASP A 9 -7.96 19.04 19.98
CA ASP A 9 -8.20 17.73 19.37
C ASP A 9 -7.73 17.68 17.90
N TRP A 10 -7.92 18.75 17.13
CA TRP A 10 -7.40 18.84 15.75
C TRP A 10 -5.88 19.01 15.69
N LEU A 11 -5.28 19.72 16.65
CA LEU A 11 -3.82 19.81 16.76
C LEU A 11 -3.20 18.43 16.98
N GLN A 12 -3.83 17.54 17.76
CA GLN A 12 -3.36 16.17 17.93
C GLN A 12 -3.36 15.37 16.62
N VAL A 13 -4.41 15.51 15.81
CA VAL A 13 -4.48 14.91 14.46
C VAL A 13 -3.33 15.43 13.60
N LEU A 14 -3.16 16.76 13.53
CA LEU A 14 -2.10 17.38 12.74
C LEU A 14 -0.70 16.97 13.22
N SER A 15 -0.46 16.94 14.53
CA SER A 15 0.82 16.50 15.10
C SER A 15 1.16 15.07 14.71
N LEU A 16 0.17 14.16 14.71
CA LEU A 16 0.39 12.79 14.26
C LEU A 16 0.69 12.71 12.76
N ILE A 17 -0.02 13.47 11.92
CA ILE A 17 0.26 13.53 10.47
C ILE A 17 1.69 14.02 10.22
N VAL A 18 2.10 15.09 10.92
CA VAL A 18 3.47 15.61 10.83
C VAL A 18 4.49 14.56 11.29
N LEU A 19 4.22 13.84 12.38
CA LEU A 19 5.09 12.76 12.85
C LEU A 19 5.24 11.66 11.79
N ILE A 20 4.14 11.19 11.18
CA ILE A 20 4.17 10.20 10.09
C ILE A 20 5.01 10.73 8.93
N CYS A 21 4.76 11.95 8.46
CA CYS A 21 5.52 12.53 7.34
C CYS A 21 7.02 12.66 7.65
N LEU A 22 7.34 13.03 8.89
CA LEU A 22 8.73 13.18 9.33
C LEU A 22 9.45 11.84 9.42
N THR A 23 8.75 10.72 9.69
CA THR A 23 9.40 9.41 9.85
C THR A 23 9.77 8.77 8.51
N ILE A 24 8.99 9.01 7.44
CA ILE A 24 9.17 8.43 6.08
C ILE A 24 10.66 8.37 5.62
N PRO A 25 11.43 9.48 5.59
CA PRO A 25 12.80 9.46 5.09
C PRO A 25 13.77 8.71 6.01
N TYR A 26 13.48 8.65 7.32
CA TYR A 26 14.37 8.05 8.30
C TYR A 26 14.14 6.55 8.48
N THR A 27 12.95 6.03 8.19
CA THR A 27 12.67 4.62 8.50
C THR A 27 13.61 3.63 7.79
N PRO A 28 13.98 3.79 6.50
CA PRO A 28 15.00 2.96 5.87
C PRO A 28 16.37 3.06 6.55
N LEU A 29 16.75 4.25 7.01
CA LEU A 29 18.03 4.52 7.66
C LEU A 29 18.10 3.86 9.04
N LEU A 30 16.99 3.84 9.77
CA LEU A 30 16.87 3.19 11.07
C LEU A 30 16.75 1.66 10.95
N TRP A 31 16.07 1.15 9.92
CA TRP A 31 15.79 -0.28 9.78
C TRP A 31 16.94 -1.08 9.17
N LYS A 32 17.62 -0.53 8.16
CA LYS A 32 18.71 -1.21 7.44
C LYS A 32 19.85 -1.72 8.36
N PRO A 33 20.37 -0.96 9.34
CA PRO A 33 21.49 -1.38 10.16
C PRO A 33 21.13 -2.43 11.23
N LEU A 34 19.84 -2.67 11.51
CA LEU A 34 19.44 -3.58 12.57
C LEU A 34 19.76 -5.05 12.23
N SER A 35 20.24 -5.78 13.22
CA SER A 35 20.44 -7.23 13.14
C SER A 35 19.11 -7.99 13.01
N ALA A 36 19.15 -9.25 12.59
CA ALA A 36 17.95 -10.09 12.50
C ALA A 36 17.25 -10.21 13.86
N ASP A 37 18.00 -10.35 14.96
CA ASP A 37 17.47 -10.46 16.31
C ASP A 37 16.81 -9.16 16.78
N GLN A 38 17.43 -8.00 16.48
CA GLN A 38 16.84 -6.69 16.78
C GLN A 38 15.52 -6.48 16.04
N LYS A 39 15.47 -6.86 14.75
CA LYS A 39 14.25 -6.80 13.94
C LYS A 39 13.16 -7.72 14.50
N SER A 40 13.52 -8.94 14.89
CA SER A 40 12.62 -9.90 15.54
C SER A 40 12.06 -9.37 16.87
N LEU A 41 12.91 -8.74 17.69
CA LEU A 41 12.53 -8.13 18.96
C LEU A 41 11.52 -6.99 18.74
N ILE A 42 11.76 -6.09 17.78
CA ILE A 42 10.82 -5.01 17.45
C ILE A 42 9.46 -5.58 17.02
N ILE A 43 9.46 -6.57 16.13
CA ILE A 43 8.23 -7.22 15.66
C ILE A 43 7.49 -7.84 16.85
N THR A 44 8.19 -8.57 17.71
CA THR A 44 7.61 -9.17 18.92
C THR A 44 7.03 -8.10 19.85
N GLY A 45 7.73 -6.98 20.00
CA GLY A 45 7.26 -5.81 20.75
C GLY A 45 5.94 -5.24 20.21
N ILE A 46 5.76 -5.18 18.89
CA ILE A 46 4.49 -4.76 18.26
C ILE A 46 3.34 -5.71 18.64
N TYR A 47 3.55 -7.02 18.56
CA TYR A 47 2.52 -8.00 18.98
C TYR A 47 2.22 -7.90 20.48
N ALA A 48 3.25 -7.74 21.31
CA ALA A 48 3.09 -7.57 22.76
C ALA A 48 2.29 -6.30 23.07
N LEU A 49 2.60 -5.18 22.42
CA LEU A 49 1.86 -3.92 22.57
C LEU A 49 0.39 -4.09 22.17
N ALA A 50 0.12 -4.73 21.02
CA ALA A 50 -1.25 -4.99 20.58
C ALA A 50 -2.03 -5.87 21.58
N PHE A 51 -1.37 -6.91 22.14
CA PHE A 51 -1.95 -7.77 23.17
C PHE A 51 -2.26 -6.99 24.46
N LEU A 52 -1.31 -6.18 24.94
CA LEU A 52 -1.49 -5.36 26.14
C LEU A 52 -2.62 -4.33 25.97
N LEU A 53 -2.74 -3.72 24.79
CA LEU A 53 -3.86 -2.82 24.48
C LEU A 53 -5.20 -3.56 24.51
N GLY A 54 -5.26 -4.76 23.92
CA GLY A 54 -6.45 -5.61 23.99
C GLY A 54 -6.84 -5.96 25.43
N LEU A 55 -5.87 -6.35 26.25
CA LEU A 55 -6.07 -6.64 27.67
C LEU A 55 -6.53 -5.39 28.45
N PHE A 56 -5.93 -4.24 28.18
CA PHE A 56 -6.33 -2.98 28.80
C PHE A 56 -7.79 -2.63 28.47
N ILE A 57 -8.21 -2.79 27.21
CA ILE A 57 -9.59 -2.55 26.79
C ILE A 57 -10.52 -3.55 27.48
N LEU A 58 -10.13 -4.82 27.60
CA LEU A 58 -10.91 -5.84 28.30
C LEU A 58 -11.11 -5.46 29.78
N ILE A 59 -10.03 -5.08 30.47
CA ILE A 59 -10.05 -4.60 31.86
C ILE A 59 -10.95 -3.36 31.97
N TYR A 60 -10.81 -2.40 31.06
CA TYR A 60 -11.64 -1.20 31.02
C TYR A 60 -13.13 -1.52 30.87
N LEU A 61 -13.51 -2.44 29.97
CA LEU A 61 -14.89 -2.85 29.78
C LEU A 61 -15.45 -3.55 31.03
N PHE A 62 -14.68 -4.45 31.62
CA PHE A 62 -15.12 -5.27 32.74
C PHE A 62 -15.20 -4.47 34.05
N PHE A 63 -14.14 -3.75 34.42
CA PHE A 63 -14.04 -3.09 35.72
C PHE A 63 -14.60 -1.67 35.71
N TYR A 64 -14.27 -0.87 34.70
CA TYR A 64 -14.63 0.55 34.68
C TYR A 64 -16.02 0.77 34.08
N ARG A 65 -16.29 0.19 32.91
CA ARG A 65 -17.60 0.32 32.26
C ARG A 65 -18.65 -0.60 32.86
N LYS A 66 -18.24 -1.67 33.56
CA LYS A 66 -19.12 -2.72 34.09
C LYS A 66 -20.04 -3.30 33.00
N GLU A 67 -19.52 -3.45 31.79
CA GLU A 67 -20.28 -3.93 30.65
C GLU A 67 -20.63 -5.42 30.83
N ARG A 68 -21.93 -5.73 30.93
CA ARG A 68 -22.42 -7.09 31.16
C ARG A 68 -22.86 -7.80 29.87
N ARG A 69 -23.05 -7.06 28.77
CA ARG A 69 -23.46 -7.67 27.51
C ARG A 69 -22.29 -8.44 26.90
N VAL A 70 -22.56 -9.61 26.34
CA VAL A 70 -21.55 -10.45 25.67
C VAL A 70 -21.07 -9.82 24.35
N LEU A 71 -21.96 -9.08 23.68
CA LEU A 71 -21.71 -8.58 22.32
C LEU A 71 -20.45 -7.68 22.17
N PRO A 72 -20.15 -6.70 23.06
CA PRO A 72 -18.90 -5.95 22.99
C PRO A 72 -17.64 -6.81 23.11
N TYR A 73 -17.66 -7.89 23.89
CA TYR A 73 -16.53 -8.82 24.03
C TYR A 73 -16.33 -9.64 22.76
N LEU A 74 -17.43 -10.11 22.13
CA LEU A 74 -17.36 -10.79 20.83
C LEU A 74 -16.80 -9.86 19.75
N TRP A 75 -17.20 -8.58 19.74
CA TRP A 75 -16.63 -7.61 18.82
C TRP A 75 -15.17 -7.31 19.10
N LEU A 76 -14.76 -7.23 20.37
CA LEU A 76 -13.35 -7.05 20.74
C LEU A 76 -12.51 -8.24 20.23
N PHE A 77 -12.99 -9.46 20.45
CA PHE A 77 -12.34 -10.67 19.93
C PHE A 77 -12.26 -10.66 18.40
N THR A 78 -13.35 -10.31 17.72
CA THR A 78 -13.39 -10.23 16.25
C THR A 78 -12.41 -9.19 15.71
N VAL A 79 -12.38 -7.98 16.28
CA VAL A 79 -11.44 -6.94 15.88
C VAL A 79 -9.99 -7.35 16.16
N ALA A 80 -9.73 -8.01 17.30
CA ALA A 80 -8.40 -8.54 17.61
C ALA A 80 -7.94 -9.59 16.59
N LEU A 81 -8.81 -10.51 16.17
CA LEU A 81 -8.50 -11.48 15.12
C LEU A 81 -8.20 -10.82 13.78
N LEU A 82 -9.02 -9.85 13.35
CA LEU A 82 -8.79 -9.10 12.12
C LEU A 82 -7.46 -8.32 12.17
N TYR A 83 -7.14 -7.73 13.32
CA TYR A 83 -5.87 -7.01 13.52
C TYR A 83 -4.67 -7.95 13.49
N LEU A 84 -4.75 -9.13 14.13
CA LEU A 84 -3.71 -10.16 14.07
C LEU A 84 -3.53 -10.70 12.65
N GLN A 85 -4.63 -10.91 11.92
CA GLN A 85 -4.59 -11.30 10.52
C GLN A 85 -3.88 -10.24 9.68
N ALA A 86 -4.20 -8.95 9.87
CA ALA A 86 -3.52 -7.85 9.20
C ALA A 86 -2.01 -7.86 9.52
N LEU A 87 -1.60 -7.91 10.79
CA LEU A 87 -0.19 -8.00 11.18
C LEU A 87 0.54 -9.21 10.57
N ASN A 88 -0.14 -10.35 10.45
CA ASN A 88 0.43 -11.58 9.89
C ASN A 88 0.51 -11.57 8.37
N SER A 89 -0.28 -10.73 7.69
CA SER A 89 -0.17 -10.54 6.24
C SER A 89 1.07 -9.70 5.87
N LEU A 90 1.56 -8.87 6.79
CA LEU A 90 2.70 -7.96 6.61
C LEU A 90 4.03 -8.59 7.07
N LYS A 91 4.23 -9.89 6.82
CA LYS A 91 5.41 -10.62 7.34
C LYS A 91 6.72 -10.15 6.71
N GLU A 92 6.69 -9.72 5.45
CA GLU A 92 7.88 -9.42 4.67
C GLU A 92 8.43 -8.00 4.95
N PHE A 93 7.56 -7.08 5.38
CA PHE A 93 7.93 -5.68 5.61
C PHE A 93 7.43 -5.21 6.98
N PRO A 94 8.24 -5.37 8.04
CA PRO A 94 7.89 -4.95 9.39
C PRO A 94 7.57 -3.45 9.52
N ILE A 95 8.09 -2.65 8.58
CA ILE A 95 7.76 -1.23 8.48
C ILE A 95 6.27 -1.01 8.28
N GLU A 96 5.60 -1.80 7.45
CA GLU A 96 4.15 -1.71 7.20
C GLU A 96 3.34 -1.99 8.46
N LYS A 97 3.90 -2.71 9.45
CA LYS A 97 3.25 -2.93 10.75
C LYS A 97 3.16 -1.63 11.58
N PHE A 98 4.09 -0.70 11.40
CA PHE A 98 4.01 0.62 12.04
C PHE A 98 2.88 1.45 11.44
N HIS A 99 2.67 1.40 10.13
CA HIS A 99 1.54 2.06 9.47
C HIS A 99 0.21 1.57 10.07
N LEU A 100 0.09 0.26 10.36
CA LEU A 100 -1.08 -0.27 11.04
C LEU A 100 -1.31 0.39 12.43
N ILE A 101 -0.28 0.73 13.18
CA ILE A 101 -0.44 1.43 14.47
C ILE A 101 -0.76 2.91 14.26
N GLU A 102 0.04 3.59 13.43
CA GLU A 102 -0.04 5.03 13.18
C GLU A 102 -1.41 5.44 12.63
N TYR A 103 -1.89 4.74 11.61
CA TYR A 103 -3.19 5.04 11.00
C TYR A 103 -4.38 4.60 11.85
N GLY A 104 -4.16 3.62 12.74
CA GLY A 104 -5.16 3.25 13.73
C GLY A 104 -5.34 4.35 14.76
N ALA A 105 -4.22 4.89 15.27
CA ALA A 105 -4.21 6.07 16.12
C ALA A 105 -4.82 7.29 15.41
N LEU A 106 -4.50 7.51 14.14
CA LEU A 106 -5.09 8.58 13.33
C LEU A 106 -6.61 8.45 13.23
N GLY A 107 -7.14 7.25 13.01
CA GLY A 107 -8.58 6.99 12.99
C GLY A 107 -9.25 7.35 14.33
N ILE A 108 -8.62 7.00 15.46
CA ILE A 108 -9.09 7.33 16.82
C ILE A 108 -9.07 8.84 17.06
N LEU A 109 -7.96 9.52 16.75
CA LEU A 109 -7.81 10.96 16.95
C LEU A 109 -8.77 11.76 16.06
N THR A 110 -8.95 11.33 14.82
CA THR A 110 -9.90 11.95 13.88
C THR A 110 -11.33 11.79 14.38
N PHE A 111 -11.71 10.60 14.86
CA PHE A 111 -13.02 10.41 15.51
C PHE A 111 -13.19 11.33 16.71
N LYS A 112 -12.17 11.42 17.57
CA LYS A 112 -12.18 12.28 18.74
C LYS A 112 -12.39 13.75 18.37
N ALA A 113 -11.68 14.26 17.36
CA ALA A 113 -11.79 15.62 16.88
C ALA A 113 -13.18 15.90 16.26
N LEU A 114 -13.67 15.01 15.40
CA LEU A 114 -14.96 15.15 14.72
C LEU A 114 -16.16 15.04 15.67
N LYS A 115 -16.03 14.30 16.79
CA LYS A 115 -17.09 14.17 17.82
C LYS A 115 -17.54 15.52 18.39
N ASN A 116 -16.72 16.55 18.22
CA ASN A 116 -17.01 17.91 18.65
C ASN A 116 -18.08 18.58 17.80
N ASP A 117 -18.18 18.20 16.53
CA ASP A 117 -19.05 18.83 15.53
C ASP A 117 -20.11 17.85 14.96
N ILE A 118 -19.83 16.55 14.97
CA ILE A 118 -20.69 15.50 14.40
C ILE A 118 -21.10 14.52 15.51
N ARG A 119 -22.40 14.32 15.64
CA ARG A 119 -23.00 13.47 16.70
C ARG A 119 -23.73 12.25 16.17
N ASP A 120 -23.86 12.08 14.86
CA ASP A 120 -24.50 10.91 14.25
C ASP A 120 -23.45 9.94 13.67
N LEU A 121 -23.92 8.87 13.03
CA LEU A 121 -23.06 7.85 12.42
C LEU A 121 -22.16 8.38 11.29
N ASN A 122 -22.40 9.58 10.73
CA ASN A 122 -21.52 10.14 9.70
C ASN A 122 -20.12 10.41 10.24
N ILE A 123 -19.95 10.54 11.56
CA ILE A 123 -18.62 10.69 12.19
C ILE A 123 -17.66 9.58 11.75
N TYR A 124 -18.13 8.33 11.64
CA TYR A 124 -17.31 7.20 11.23
C TYR A 124 -16.92 7.30 9.76
N ILE A 125 -17.87 7.70 8.89
CA ILE A 125 -17.60 7.88 7.46
C ILE A 125 -16.56 8.98 7.27
N TRP A 126 -16.72 10.12 7.94
CA TRP A 126 -15.76 11.21 7.89
C TRP A 126 -14.38 10.81 8.41
N SER A 127 -14.31 10.07 9.52
CA SER A 127 -13.03 9.55 10.01
C SER A 127 -12.36 8.64 8.99
N ILE A 128 -13.10 7.73 8.35
CA ILE A 128 -12.56 6.85 7.29
C ILE A 128 -12.04 7.66 6.11
N LEU A 129 -12.83 8.63 5.62
CA LEU A 129 -12.45 9.45 4.47
C LEU A 129 -11.20 10.31 4.75
N ILE A 130 -11.08 10.86 5.96
CA ILE A 130 -9.89 11.61 6.37
C ILE A 130 -8.68 10.67 6.48
N THR A 131 -8.82 9.50 7.12
CA THR A 131 -7.72 8.52 7.20
C THR A 131 -7.27 8.09 5.80
N PHE A 132 -8.21 7.84 4.89
CA PHE A 132 -7.91 7.48 3.50
C PHE A 132 -7.20 8.63 2.76
N TYR A 133 -7.68 9.87 2.92
CA TYR A 133 -7.07 11.05 2.30
C TYR A 133 -5.64 11.30 2.82
N VAL A 134 -5.42 11.15 4.13
CA VAL A 134 -4.08 11.22 4.72
C VAL A 134 -3.20 10.09 4.19
N GLY A 135 -3.75 8.89 4.01
CA GLY A 135 -3.02 7.78 3.37
C GLY A 135 -2.57 8.10 1.94
N ILE A 136 -3.43 8.72 1.11
CA ILE A 136 -3.04 9.21 -0.22
C ILE A 136 -1.90 10.23 -0.09
N PHE A 137 -2.04 11.18 0.84
CA PHE A 137 -1.06 12.22 1.04
C PHE A 137 0.31 11.65 1.45
N ASP A 138 0.33 10.73 2.42
CA ASP A 138 1.52 10.03 2.87
C ASP A 138 2.21 9.28 1.73
N GLU A 139 1.47 8.48 0.96
CA GLU A 139 2.04 7.76 -0.19
C GLU A 139 2.53 8.71 -1.30
N THR A 140 1.92 9.88 -1.45
CA THR A 140 2.40 10.93 -2.35
C THR A 140 3.72 11.51 -1.85
N VAL A 141 3.85 11.78 -0.54
CA VAL A 141 5.12 12.23 0.06
C VAL A 141 6.18 11.13 -0.04
N GLN A 142 5.81 9.87 0.20
CA GLN A 142 6.68 8.72 0.05
C GLN A 142 7.19 8.59 -1.39
N TRP A 143 6.35 8.82 -2.40
CA TRP A 143 6.78 8.82 -3.81
C TRP A 143 7.83 9.90 -4.14
N LEU A 144 7.80 11.05 -3.45
CA LEU A 144 8.84 12.08 -3.57
C LEU A 144 10.19 11.65 -2.95
N VAL A 145 10.19 10.65 -2.06
CA VAL A 145 11.42 10.13 -1.45
C VAL A 145 12.14 9.19 -2.42
N PRO A 146 13.43 9.41 -2.73
CA PRO A 146 14.16 8.56 -3.65
C PRO A 146 14.15 7.08 -3.23
N ASN A 147 13.91 6.18 -4.20
CA ASN A 147 13.84 4.73 -4.01
C ASN A 147 12.62 4.23 -3.21
N ARG A 148 11.59 5.05 -3.06
CA ARG A 148 10.27 4.62 -2.60
C ARG A 148 9.28 4.66 -3.75
N VAL A 149 8.17 3.97 -3.57
CA VAL A 149 7.07 3.94 -4.53
C VAL A 149 5.83 4.28 -3.73
N GLY A 150 4.97 5.13 -4.27
CA GLY A 150 3.66 5.35 -3.68
C GLY A 150 2.71 4.24 -4.15
N ALA A 151 2.15 3.47 -3.23
CA ALA A 151 1.31 2.32 -3.59
C ALA A 151 -0.13 2.52 -3.10
N ILE A 152 -1.13 2.22 -3.95
CA ILE A 152 -2.54 2.30 -3.52
C ILE A 152 -2.86 1.23 -2.47
N GLU A 153 -2.13 0.12 -2.48
CA GLU A 153 -2.20 -0.94 -1.49
C GLU A 153 -1.89 -0.41 -0.08
N ASP A 154 -0.91 0.48 0.04
CA ASP A 154 -0.52 1.09 1.31
C ASP A 154 -1.59 2.08 1.79
N VAL A 155 -2.18 2.88 0.88
CA VAL A 155 -3.38 3.70 1.19
C VAL A 155 -4.52 2.82 1.74
N TRP A 156 -4.75 1.66 1.13
CA TRP A 156 -5.75 0.70 1.60
C TRP A 156 -5.40 0.08 2.95
N LEU A 157 -4.13 -0.23 3.20
CA LEU A 157 -3.66 -0.74 4.48
C LEU A 157 -3.87 0.29 5.60
N ASN A 158 -3.47 1.53 5.35
CA ASN A 158 -3.67 2.69 6.21
C ASN A 158 -5.17 2.87 6.55
N THR A 159 -6.02 2.79 5.53
CA THR A 159 -7.48 2.92 5.70
C THR A 159 -8.08 1.75 6.48
N LYS A 160 -7.66 0.50 6.20
CA LYS A 160 -8.09 -0.68 6.97
C LYS A 160 -7.73 -0.53 8.45
N SER A 161 -6.57 0.03 8.77
CA SER A 161 -6.21 0.31 10.15
C SER A 161 -7.17 1.30 10.83
N GLY A 162 -7.47 2.42 10.16
CA GLY A 162 -8.46 3.38 10.64
C GLY A 162 -9.83 2.73 10.86
N ILE A 163 -10.28 1.90 9.90
CA ILE A 163 -11.55 1.15 10.01
C ILE A 163 -11.55 0.22 11.23
N LEU A 164 -10.50 -0.58 11.46
CA LEU A 164 -10.41 -1.47 12.62
C LEU A 164 -10.49 -0.70 13.93
N SER A 165 -9.85 0.46 14.00
CA SER A 165 -9.86 1.33 15.17
C SER A 165 -11.22 1.99 15.39
N LEU A 166 -11.92 2.34 14.31
CA LEU A 166 -13.29 2.85 14.34
C LEU A 166 -14.31 1.76 14.69
N MET A 167 -14.08 0.51 14.27
CA MET A 167 -14.86 -0.65 14.71
C MET A 167 -14.69 -0.87 16.22
N LEU A 168 -13.47 -0.76 16.73
CA LEU A 168 -13.21 -0.80 18.17
C LEU A 168 -14.01 0.30 18.90
N ILE A 169 -13.98 1.54 18.40
CA ILE A 169 -14.76 2.63 19.00
C ILE A 169 -16.26 2.37 18.91
N GLY A 170 -16.78 2.04 17.73
CA GLY A 170 -18.22 1.98 17.46
C GLY A 170 -18.91 0.72 17.94
N LEU A 171 -18.24 -0.44 17.88
CA LEU A 171 -18.84 -1.74 18.20
C LEU A 171 -18.50 -2.20 19.62
N VAL A 172 -17.31 -1.86 20.12
CA VAL A 172 -16.82 -2.27 21.45
C VAL A 172 -17.04 -1.15 22.48
N ILE A 173 -16.41 0.01 22.28
CA ILE A 173 -16.44 1.11 23.26
C ILE A 173 -17.78 1.83 23.28
N ARG A 174 -18.48 1.98 22.15
CA ARG A 174 -19.81 2.63 22.02
C ARG A 174 -19.91 3.93 22.84
N PRO A 175 -19.18 4.99 22.47
CA PRO A 175 -19.11 6.21 23.27
C PRO A 175 -20.49 6.86 23.42
N LYS A 176 -20.79 7.35 24.63
CA LYS A 176 -22.02 8.11 24.90
C LYS A 176 -22.07 9.39 24.07
N GLY A 177 -23.28 9.78 23.69
CA GLY A 177 -23.56 11.02 22.94
C GLY A 177 -23.29 10.93 21.44
N ILE A 178 -23.22 9.72 20.89
CA ILE A 178 -23.34 9.47 19.45
C ILE A 178 -24.72 8.86 19.20
N GLU A 179 -25.50 9.48 18.34
CA GLU A 179 -26.79 9.01 17.90
C GLU A 179 -26.61 7.84 16.92
N THR A 180 -27.34 6.76 17.15
CA THR A 180 -27.32 5.56 16.29
C THR A 180 -28.16 5.73 15.03
N ARG A 181 -28.91 6.85 14.91
CA ARG A 181 -29.75 7.12 13.75
C ARG A 181 -28.92 7.71 12.63
N PHE A 182 -29.15 7.19 11.43
CA PHE A 182 -28.55 7.70 10.21
C PHE A 182 -29.44 8.81 9.64
N TYR A 183 -29.03 10.07 9.76
CA TYR A 183 -29.80 11.18 9.20
C TYR A 183 -29.44 11.36 7.73
N THR A 184 -30.35 10.96 6.84
CA THR A 184 -30.22 11.19 5.39
C THR A 184 -30.06 12.67 5.03
N LYS A 185 -30.56 13.58 5.87
CA LYS A 185 -30.32 15.04 5.73
C LYS A 185 -28.84 15.40 5.76
N ASN A 186 -28.03 14.69 6.56
CA ASN A 186 -26.61 14.93 6.72
C ASN A 186 -25.75 14.21 5.67
N LEU A 187 -26.30 13.25 4.91
CA LEU A 187 -25.59 12.59 3.79
C LEU A 187 -25.06 13.59 2.76
N LYS A 188 -25.77 14.71 2.55
CA LYS A 188 -25.31 15.77 1.65
C LYS A 188 -23.94 16.31 2.02
N LYS A 189 -23.62 16.33 3.31
CA LYS A 189 -22.30 16.77 3.82
C LYS A 189 -21.21 15.74 3.52
N VAL A 190 -21.56 14.49 3.22
CA VAL A 190 -20.63 13.40 2.94
C VAL A 190 -20.31 13.28 1.45
N TYR A 191 -21.21 13.70 0.56
CA TYR A 191 -20.98 13.61 -0.89
C TYR A 191 -19.78 14.43 -1.37
N ILE A 192 -19.60 15.65 -0.86
CA ILE A 192 -18.44 16.50 -1.22
C ILE A 192 -17.12 15.82 -0.83
N PRO A 193 -16.95 15.34 0.42
CA PRO A 193 -15.77 14.54 0.80
C PRO A 193 -15.55 13.30 -0.06
N ILE A 194 -16.61 12.53 -0.35
CA ILE A 194 -16.49 11.35 -1.22
C ILE A 194 -16.01 11.77 -2.61
N PHE A 195 -16.58 12.82 -3.18
CA PHE A 195 -16.15 13.38 -4.46
C PHE A 195 -14.67 13.77 -4.43
N VAL A 196 -14.25 14.51 -3.40
CA VAL A 196 -12.84 14.92 -3.23
C VAL A 196 -11.93 13.70 -3.13
N VAL A 197 -12.32 12.69 -2.36
CA VAL A 197 -11.56 11.44 -2.23
C VAL A 197 -11.47 10.70 -3.56
N LEU A 198 -12.56 10.57 -4.32
CA LEU A 198 -12.56 9.90 -5.63
C LEU A 198 -11.64 10.60 -6.63
N VAL A 199 -11.71 11.93 -6.70
CA VAL A 199 -10.84 12.72 -7.57
C VAL A 199 -9.38 12.60 -7.11
N ALA A 200 -9.12 12.72 -5.81
CA ALA A 200 -7.78 12.56 -5.25
C ALA A 200 -7.20 11.17 -5.52
N THR A 201 -8.01 10.11 -5.42
CA THR A 201 -7.61 8.74 -5.80
C THR A 201 -7.29 8.65 -7.29
N GLY A 202 -8.12 9.21 -8.17
CA GLY A 202 -7.86 9.22 -9.61
C GLY A 202 -6.55 9.95 -9.95
N VAL A 203 -6.32 11.12 -9.33
CA VAL A 203 -5.05 11.87 -9.49
C VAL A 203 -3.87 11.04 -8.97
N PHE A 204 -3.96 10.51 -7.76
CA PHE A 204 -2.92 9.68 -7.17
C PHE A 204 -2.58 8.47 -8.05
N ILE A 205 -3.58 7.73 -8.51
CA ILE A 205 -3.35 6.57 -9.38
C ILE A 205 -2.72 7.01 -10.71
N ASN A 206 -3.16 8.13 -11.28
CA ASN A 206 -2.67 8.60 -12.57
C ASN A 206 -1.21 9.08 -12.55
N PHE A 207 -0.75 9.64 -11.43
CA PHE A 207 0.56 10.31 -11.32
C PHE A 207 1.56 9.65 -10.37
N VAL A 208 1.09 8.88 -9.38
CA VAL A 208 1.92 8.34 -8.30
C VAL A 208 2.05 6.82 -8.35
N HIS A 209 0.93 6.10 -8.44
CA HIS A 209 0.92 4.63 -8.38
C HIS A 209 1.38 3.94 -9.68
N ASP A 210 1.34 4.67 -10.79
CA ASP A 210 1.62 4.23 -12.16
C ASP A 210 0.70 3.12 -12.71
N PHE A 211 0.61 3.08 -14.04
CA PHE A 211 -0.10 2.04 -14.79
C PHE A 211 0.93 1.15 -15.47
N GLY A 212 0.55 -0.11 -15.67
CA GLY A 212 1.41 -1.09 -16.34
C GLY A 212 0.73 -1.80 -17.49
N TYR A 213 1.50 -2.71 -18.08
CA TYR A 213 1.08 -3.59 -19.15
C TYR A 213 1.23 -5.03 -18.69
N ARG A 214 0.19 -5.84 -18.92
CA ARG A 214 0.25 -7.28 -18.74
C ARG A 214 0.68 -7.90 -20.06
N MET A 215 1.77 -8.65 -20.05
CA MET A 215 2.36 -9.25 -21.24
C MET A 215 2.44 -10.76 -21.08
N LYS A 216 2.08 -11.49 -22.13
CA LYS A 216 2.18 -12.94 -22.19
C LYS A 216 3.48 -13.30 -22.91
N LEU A 217 4.44 -13.81 -22.16
CA LEU A 217 5.76 -14.18 -22.70
C LEU A 217 5.74 -15.54 -23.40
N SER A 218 4.95 -16.47 -22.85
CA SER A 218 4.70 -17.80 -23.43
C SER A 218 3.33 -18.31 -22.97
N ASP A 219 2.90 -19.49 -23.43
CA ASP A 219 1.66 -20.11 -22.95
C ASP A 219 1.62 -20.41 -21.44
N SER A 220 2.77 -20.31 -20.75
CA SER A 220 2.92 -20.65 -19.35
C SER A 220 3.49 -19.52 -18.48
N ILE A 221 3.79 -18.34 -19.05
CA ILE A 221 4.43 -17.22 -18.35
C ILE A 221 3.77 -15.90 -18.76
N GLU A 222 3.34 -15.15 -17.75
CA GLU A 222 2.88 -13.77 -17.87
C GLU A 222 3.66 -12.87 -16.91
N ILE A 223 3.87 -11.62 -17.34
CA ILE A 223 4.57 -10.60 -16.56
C ILE A 223 3.81 -9.28 -16.60
N TYR A 224 4.10 -8.44 -15.61
CA TYR A 224 3.70 -7.04 -15.59
C TYR A 224 4.93 -6.17 -15.85
N SER A 225 4.78 -5.11 -16.64
CA SER A 225 5.85 -4.14 -16.88
C SER A 225 5.31 -2.72 -16.92
N HIS A 226 6.13 -1.74 -16.55
CA HIS A 226 5.86 -0.32 -16.78
C HIS A 226 5.89 0.02 -18.29
N PHE A 227 6.44 -0.85 -19.13
CA PHE A 227 6.60 -0.62 -20.56
C PHE A 227 5.67 -1.50 -21.39
N PRO A 228 5.12 -0.98 -22.50
CA PRO A 228 4.54 -1.84 -23.52
C PRO A 228 5.64 -2.69 -24.17
N GLU A 229 5.29 -3.86 -24.69
CA GLU A 229 6.22 -4.86 -25.23
C GLU A 229 7.23 -4.29 -26.23
N GLY A 230 6.77 -3.44 -27.17
CA GLY A 230 7.64 -2.82 -28.17
C GLY A 230 8.67 -1.85 -27.56
N GLU A 231 8.30 -1.12 -26.52
CA GLU A 231 9.20 -0.21 -25.82
C GLU A 231 10.21 -0.96 -24.95
N LEU A 232 9.75 -2.01 -24.25
CA LEU A 232 10.62 -2.89 -23.46
C LEU A 232 11.74 -3.49 -24.32
N ARG A 233 11.36 -4.04 -25.50
CA ARG A 233 12.31 -4.56 -26.48
C ARG A 233 13.24 -3.47 -27.02
N SER A 234 12.73 -2.27 -27.28
CA SER A 234 13.53 -1.15 -27.76
C SER A 234 14.62 -0.76 -26.74
N ILE A 235 14.27 -0.62 -25.46
CA ILE A 235 15.23 -0.31 -24.39
C ILE A 235 16.27 -1.43 -24.26
N ASN A 236 15.82 -2.70 -24.25
CA ASN A 236 16.73 -3.84 -24.19
C ASN A 236 17.72 -3.86 -25.36
N ASN A 237 17.26 -3.60 -26.58
CA ASN A 237 18.12 -3.54 -27.78
C ASN A 237 19.12 -2.37 -27.74
N ILE A 238 18.72 -1.21 -27.20
CA ILE A 238 19.62 -0.08 -26.99
C ILE A 238 20.79 -0.49 -26.08
N PHE A 239 20.50 -1.17 -24.97
CA PHE A 239 21.55 -1.64 -24.06
C PHE A 239 22.44 -2.74 -24.65
N GLN A 240 21.91 -3.61 -25.50
CA GLN A 240 22.73 -4.59 -26.21
C GLN A 240 23.72 -3.93 -27.18
N ARG A 241 23.32 -2.84 -27.83
CA ARG A 241 24.17 -2.09 -28.78
C ARG A 241 25.15 -1.16 -28.08
N ASP A 242 24.78 -0.62 -26.92
CA ASP A 242 25.58 0.32 -26.15
C ASP A 242 25.81 -0.19 -24.72
N ILE A 243 26.82 -1.07 -24.59
CA ILE A 243 27.22 -1.66 -23.30
C ILE A 243 27.72 -0.58 -22.34
N SER A 244 28.31 0.52 -22.85
CA SER A 244 28.78 1.62 -22.01
C SER A 244 27.62 2.32 -21.31
N PHE A 245 26.51 2.54 -22.03
CA PHE A 245 25.27 3.08 -21.46
C PHE A 245 24.67 2.13 -20.43
N LEU A 246 24.62 0.83 -20.72
CA LEU A 246 24.16 -0.20 -19.76
C LEU A 246 24.96 -0.14 -18.44
N ILE A 247 26.30 -0.14 -18.52
CA ILE A 247 27.18 -0.10 -17.33
C ILE A 247 26.95 1.19 -16.55
N LYS A 248 26.93 2.35 -17.23
CA LYS A 248 26.69 3.65 -16.58
C LYS A 248 25.33 3.71 -15.87
N THR A 249 24.28 3.17 -16.49
CA THR A 249 22.95 3.10 -15.86
C THR A 249 22.95 2.14 -14.68
N ALA A 250 23.60 0.98 -14.79
CA ALA A 250 23.73 0.02 -13.69
C ALA A 250 24.48 0.63 -12.49
N GLU A 251 25.59 1.33 -12.73
CA GLU A 251 26.36 2.02 -11.70
C GLU A 251 25.52 3.08 -11.00
N ARG A 252 24.77 3.90 -11.75
CA ARG A 252 23.83 4.87 -11.15
C ARG A 252 22.76 4.20 -10.31
N PHE A 253 22.18 3.10 -10.79
CA PHE A 253 21.19 2.32 -10.06
C PHE A 253 21.76 1.75 -8.76
N ILE A 254 23.00 1.21 -8.80
CA ILE A 254 23.68 0.63 -7.64
C ILE A 254 24.11 1.71 -6.63
N ASN A 255 24.76 2.76 -7.12
CA ASN A 255 25.34 3.82 -6.30
C ASN A 255 24.27 4.74 -5.70
N LYS A 256 23.00 4.56 -6.08
CA LYS A 256 21.86 5.39 -5.63
C LYS A 256 22.23 6.87 -5.66
N ASP A 257 22.87 7.28 -6.75
CA ASP A 257 23.56 8.57 -6.75
C ASP A 257 22.55 9.67 -6.42
N LYS A 258 22.84 10.42 -5.35
CA LYS A 258 22.01 11.52 -4.85
C LYS A 258 22.05 12.72 -5.77
N SER A 259 22.71 12.62 -6.92
CA SER A 259 22.73 13.66 -7.94
C SER A 259 21.31 13.87 -8.46
N SER A 260 20.59 14.80 -7.86
CA SER A 260 19.35 15.41 -8.34
C SER A 260 19.59 16.26 -9.61
N GLY A 261 20.54 15.86 -10.45
CA GLY A 261 20.71 16.43 -11.77
C GLY A 261 19.52 16.04 -12.64
N ASP A 262 19.19 16.88 -13.61
CA ASP A 262 18.17 16.59 -14.60
C ASP A 262 18.44 15.24 -15.27
N ILE A 263 17.67 14.22 -14.89
CA ILE A 263 17.69 12.90 -15.52
C ILE A 263 16.87 13.04 -16.80
N SER A 264 17.49 12.74 -17.94
CA SER A 264 16.76 12.75 -19.21
C SER A 264 15.63 11.70 -19.19
N VAL A 265 14.54 11.93 -19.93
CA VAL A 265 13.43 10.96 -20.05
C VAL A 265 13.94 9.57 -20.46
N ARG A 266 14.96 9.51 -21.32
CA ARG A 266 15.61 8.27 -21.75
C ARG A 266 16.29 7.56 -20.58
N GLU A 267 17.02 8.29 -19.75
CA GLU A 267 17.68 7.73 -18.56
C GLU A 267 16.68 7.29 -17.48
N ALA A 268 15.59 8.02 -17.29
CA ALA A 268 14.53 7.63 -16.35
C ALA A 268 13.91 6.28 -16.76
N LYS A 269 13.59 6.11 -18.04
CA LYS A 269 13.11 4.82 -18.58
C LYS A 269 14.14 3.70 -18.43
N ALA A 270 15.41 3.99 -18.71
CA ALA A 270 16.51 3.06 -18.53
C ALA A 270 16.65 2.60 -17.05
N LEU A 271 16.50 3.52 -16.09
CA LEU A 271 16.52 3.19 -14.66
C LEU A 271 15.30 2.34 -14.24
N THR A 272 14.11 2.65 -14.75
CA THR A 272 12.91 1.83 -14.49
C THR A 272 13.06 0.43 -15.07
N PHE A 273 13.60 0.28 -16.28
CA PHE A 273 13.94 -1.03 -16.86
C PHE A 273 14.89 -1.83 -15.95
N PHE A 274 15.93 -1.19 -15.44
CA PHE A 274 16.87 -1.81 -14.50
C PHE A 274 16.21 -2.21 -13.18
N LYS A 275 15.27 -1.40 -12.67
CA LYS A 275 14.50 -1.69 -11.46
C LYS A 275 13.65 -2.95 -11.64
N GLU A 276 12.94 -3.10 -12.78
CA GLU A 276 12.16 -4.29 -13.09
C GLU A 276 13.06 -5.53 -13.23
N ALA A 277 14.14 -5.42 -14.01
CA ALA A 277 15.10 -6.51 -14.17
C ALA A 277 15.69 -6.95 -12.80
N ALA A 278 16.07 -6.00 -11.95
CA ALA A 278 16.57 -6.28 -10.61
C ALA A 278 15.52 -6.98 -9.72
N GLY A 279 14.24 -6.62 -9.87
CA GLY A 279 13.12 -7.31 -9.22
C GLY A 279 13.01 -8.77 -9.65
N HIS A 280 13.04 -9.03 -10.96
CA HIS A 280 13.03 -10.40 -11.51
C HIS A 280 14.22 -11.23 -11.04
N ARG A 281 15.41 -10.63 -11.01
CA ARG A 281 16.62 -11.25 -10.45
C ARG A 281 16.45 -11.60 -8.97
N TRP A 282 15.92 -10.68 -8.17
CA TRP A 282 15.69 -10.91 -6.74
C TRP A 282 14.69 -12.05 -6.53
N GLU A 283 13.55 -12.03 -7.22
CA GLU A 283 12.53 -13.09 -7.16
C GLU A 283 13.10 -14.45 -7.58
N ARG A 284 13.89 -14.47 -8.66
CA ARG A 284 14.60 -15.66 -9.13
C ARG A 284 15.49 -16.25 -8.04
N ASP A 285 16.35 -15.43 -7.45
CA ASP A 285 17.35 -15.88 -6.47
C ASP A 285 16.68 -16.22 -5.12
N TYR A 286 15.63 -15.48 -4.74
CA TYR A 286 14.81 -15.75 -3.56
C TYR A 286 14.07 -17.09 -3.69
N ALA A 287 13.40 -17.33 -4.83
CA ALA A 287 12.73 -18.60 -5.11
C ALA A 287 13.71 -19.78 -5.06
N PHE A 288 14.91 -19.63 -5.62
CA PHE A 288 15.98 -20.62 -5.51
C PHE A 288 16.34 -20.92 -4.05
N SER A 289 16.54 -19.88 -3.23
CA SER A 289 16.87 -20.03 -1.80
C SER A 289 15.77 -20.73 -0.98
N LYS A 290 14.54 -20.71 -1.47
CA LYS A 290 13.37 -21.39 -0.88
C LYS A 290 13.08 -22.74 -1.51
N MET A 291 13.98 -23.28 -2.34
CA MET A 291 13.81 -24.54 -3.06
C MET A 291 12.53 -24.57 -3.93
N ARG A 292 12.18 -23.43 -4.54
CA ARG A 292 11.09 -23.29 -5.51
C ARG A 292 11.68 -23.16 -6.90
N PHE A 293 12.16 -24.27 -7.46
CA PHE A 293 13.01 -24.28 -8.66
C PHE A 293 12.23 -23.93 -9.92
N LEU A 294 10.97 -24.34 -10.07
CA LEU A 294 10.15 -23.97 -11.22
C LEU A 294 9.91 -22.45 -11.26
N LYS A 295 9.59 -21.84 -10.11
CA LYS A 295 9.46 -20.38 -10.00
C LYS A 295 10.77 -19.68 -10.38
N SER A 296 11.89 -20.15 -9.85
CA SER A 296 13.21 -19.60 -10.15
C SER A 296 13.55 -19.69 -11.65
N LEU A 297 13.28 -20.84 -12.28
CA LEU A 297 13.50 -21.03 -13.72
C LEU A 297 12.64 -20.07 -14.56
N LYS A 298 11.36 -19.91 -14.22
CA LYS A 298 10.45 -19.02 -14.95
C LYS A 298 10.90 -17.55 -14.88
N GLU A 299 11.40 -17.08 -13.73
CA GLU A 299 12.02 -15.75 -13.61
C GLU A 299 13.32 -15.63 -14.43
N GLN A 300 14.13 -16.68 -14.53
CA GLN A 300 15.29 -16.70 -15.41
C GLN A 300 14.92 -16.61 -16.90
N ILE A 301 13.83 -17.26 -17.30
CA ILE A 301 13.31 -17.18 -18.68
C ILE A 301 12.87 -15.74 -18.99
N ILE A 302 12.17 -15.07 -18.06
CA ILE A 302 11.79 -13.66 -18.20
C ILE A 302 13.03 -12.79 -18.42
N LEU A 303 14.07 -12.95 -17.58
CA LEU A 303 15.32 -12.22 -17.73
C LEU A 303 16.02 -12.48 -19.07
N LYS A 304 16.00 -13.71 -19.58
CA LYS A 304 16.62 -14.07 -20.86
C LYS A 304 15.87 -13.50 -22.07
N ASN A 305 14.55 -13.40 -22.00
CA ASN A 305 13.77 -12.96 -23.14
C ASN A 305 13.66 -11.43 -23.21
N ASP A 306 13.18 -10.81 -22.13
CA ASP A 306 12.80 -9.40 -22.15
C ASP A 306 13.88 -8.47 -21.58
N TYR A 307 14.79 -9.01 -20.76
CA TYR A 307 15.86 -8.26 -20.09
C TYR A 307 17.26 -8.79 -20.41
N SER A 308 17.44 -9.46 -21.56
CA SER A 308 18.70 -10.12 -21.93
C SER A 308 19.94 -9.23 -21.81
N SER A 309 19.81 -7.92 -22.05
CA SER A 309 20.90 -6.95 -21.93
C SER A 309 21.51 -6.89 -20.53
N VAL A 310 20.73 -7.08 -19.44
CA VAL A 310 21.33 -7.04 -18.09
C VAL A 310 22.17 -8.28 -17.78
N LEU A 311 22.05 -9.36 -18.56
CA LEU A 311 22.82 -10.60 -18.36
C LEU A 311 24.31 -10.43 -18.70
N TYR A 312 24.72 -9.32 -19.34
CA TYR A 312 26.12 -8.93 -19.47
C TYR A 312 26.74 -8.54 -18.12
N LEU A 313 25.90 -8.15 -17.14
CA LEU A 313 26.36 -7.78 -15.80
C LEU A 313 26.47 -9.04 -14.94
N LYS A 314 27.66 -9.24 -14.35
CA LYS A 314 27.97 -10.39 -13.49
C LYS A 314 26.89 -10.73 -12.45
N PRO A 315 26.25 -9.76 -11.74
CA PRO A 315 25.22 -10.08 -10.75
C PRO A 315 23.97 -10.77 -11.31
N PHE A 316 23.65 -10.57 -12.59
CA PHE A 316 22.45 -11.13 -13.23
C PHE A 316 22.69 -12.51 -13.84
N LYS A 317 23.95 -12.90 -14.04
CA LYS A 317 24.32 -14.14 -14.72
C LYS A 317 24.36 -15.34 -13.76
N TRP A 318 23.72 -16.44 -14.14
CA TRP A 318 23.95 -17.75 -13.51
C TRP A 318 25.19 -18.43 -14.09
N SER A 319 25.85 -19.27 -13.30
CA SER A 319 26.80 -20.24 -13.84
C SER A 319 26.05 -21.31 -14.63
N LYS A 320 26.71 -21.92 -15.62
CA LYS A 320 26.13 -23.02 -16.41
C LYS A 320 25.68 -24.17 -15.50
N ASP A 321 26.47 -24.50 -14.48
CA ASP A 321 26.14 -25.56 -13.53
C ASP A 321 24.88 -25.27 -12.73
N LYS A 322 24.71 -24.02 -12.26
CA LYS A 322 23.51 -23.60 -11.54
C LYS A 322 22.28 -23.67 -12.45
N GLU A 323 22.41 -23.23 -13.69
CA GLU A 323 21.33 -23.26 -14.67
C GLU A 323 20.88 -24.69 -14.96
N MET A 324 21.82 -25.60 -15.27
CA MET A 324 21.53 -27.03 -15.48
C MET A 324 20.88 -27.68 -14.24
N LEU A 325 21.37 -27.35 -13.04
CA LEU A 325 20.80 -27.86 -11.79
C LEU A 325 19.35 -27.42 -11.61
N VAL A 326 19.07 -26.12 -11.80
CA VAL A 326 17.71 -25.57 -11.66
C VAL A 326 16.78 -26.16 -12.71
N GLU A 327 17.22 -26.28 -13.97
CA GLU A 327 16.42 -26.90 -15.03
C GLU A 327 16.09 -28.37 -14.72
N LYS A 328 17.07 -29.13 -14.19
CA LYS A 328 16.84 -30.52 -13.79
C LYS A 328 15.79 -30.61 -12.67
N LEU A 329 15.94 -29.82 -11.61
CA LEU A 329 15.03 -29.84 -10.45
C LEU A 329 13.64 -29.28 -10.79
N ALA A 330 13.55 -28.26 -11.65
CA ALA A 330 12.28 -27.68 -12.08
C ALA A 330 11.44 -28.66 -12.92
N LYS A 331 12.06 -29.60 -13.66
CA LYS A 331 11.34 -30.66 -14.39
C LYS A 331 10.62 -31.63 -13.45
N GLU A 332 11.13 -31.79 -12.23
CA GLU A 332 10.52 -32.65 -11.20
C GLU A 332 9.32 -31.96 -10.54
N GLU A 333 9.29 -30.62 -10.52
CA GLU A 333 8.16 -29.83 -10.05
C GLU A 333 7.02 -29.82 -11.10
N ARG A 334 5.91 -30.53 -10.82
CA ARG A 334 4.70 -30.46 -11.64
C ARG A 334 4.02 -29.10 -11.45
N GLY A 335 3.91 -28.32 -12.54
CA GLY A 335 3.06 -27.12 -12.56
C GLY A 335 2.44 -26.91 -13.94
N LYS A 336 1.12 -27.14 -14.06
CA LYS A 336 0.35 -26.82 -15.27
C LYS A 336 -0.16 -25.37 -15.30
N ASP A 337 -0.03 -24.66 -14.19
CA ASP A 337 -0.58 -23.31 -14.08
C ASP A 337 0.30 -22.27 -14.75
N ILE A 338 -0.36 -21.29 -15.36
CA ILE A 338 0.26 -20.08 -15.89
C ILE A 338 0.95 -19.38 -14.71
N TYR A 339 2.25 -19.17 -14.85
CA TYR A 339 3.01 -18.41 -13.88
C TYR A 339 2.87 -16.93 -14.16
N ILE A 340 2.44 -16.19 -13.14
CA ILE A 340 2.37 -14.74 -13.18
C ILE A 340 3.50 -14.23 -12.27
N SER A 341 4.48 -13.52 -12.85
CA SER A 341 5.54 -12.93 -12.05
C SER A 341 4.98 -11.90 -11.07
N PRO A 342 5.40 -11.90 -9.79
CA PRO A 342 4.96 -10.90 -8.82
C PRO A 342 5.65 -9.54 -9.02
N VAL A 343 6.72 -9.48 -9.82
CA VAL A 343 7.45 -8.24 -10.11
C VAL A 343 6.55 -7.30 -10.89
N SER A 344 6.51 -6.03 -10.44
CA SER A 344 5.57 -5.03 -10.97
C SER A 344 4.09 -5.46 -10.86
N GLY A 345 3.75 -6.45 -10.02
CA GLY A 345 2.39 -6.92 -9.81
C GLY A 345 1.47 -5.92 -9.09
N ILE A 346 2.06 -4.87 -8.52
CA ILE A 346 1.34 -3.70 -7.97
C ILE A 346 0.77 -2.80 -9.07
N LEU A 347 1.21 -2.95 -10.33
CA LEU A 347 0.73 -2.09 -11.41
C LEU A 347 -0.72 -2.39 -11.75
N ILE A 348 -1.48 -1.31 -11.95
CA ILE A 348 -2.83 -1.41 -12.49
C ILE A 348 -2.74 -1.73 -13.98
N THR A 349 -3.17 -2.94 -14.34
CA THR A 349 -3.16 -3.46 -15.72
C THR A 349 -4.52 -3.92 -16.23
N LYS A 350 -5.52 -4.03 -15.33
CA LYS A 350 -6.87 -4.51 -15.67
C LYS A 350 -7.72 -3.49 -16.42
N PHE A 351 -7.37 -2.21 -16.31
CA PHE A 351 -8.04 -1.09 -16.98
C PHE A 351 -7.02 0.01 -17.29
N SER A 352 -7.33 0.77 -18.32
CA SER A 352 -6.56 1.93 -18.79
C SER A 352 -6.85 3.19 -17.97
N LYS A 353 -5.98 4.19 -18.11
CA LYS A 353 -6.17 5.54 -17.53
C LYS A 353 -7.52 6.15 -17.94
N VAL A 354 -7.92 5.97 -19.20
CA VAL A 354 -9.18 6.53 -19.73
C VAL A 354 -10.38 5.84 -19.08
N GLU A 355 -10.37 4.51 -19.00
CA GLU A 355 -11.43 3.75 -18.36
C GLU A 355 -11.58 4.13 -16.87
N MET A 356 -10.47 4.30 -16.15
CA MET A 356 -10.50 4.76 -14.75
C MET A 356 -11.24 6.10 -14.62
N TRP A 357 -10.85 7.11 -15.39
CA TRP A 357 -11.47 8.44 -15.33
C TRP A 357 -12.92 8.42 -15.78
N PHE A 358 -13.26 7.58 -16.77
CA PHE A 358 -14.65 7.35 -17.18
C PHE A 358 -15.48 6.76 -16.03
N PHE A 359 -14.98 5.74 -15.33
CA PHE A 359 -15.66 5.18 -14.15
C PHE A 359 -15.81 6.19 -13.01
N ILE A 360 -14.76 6.96 -12.71
CA ILE A 360 -14.82 8.05 -11.72
C ILE A 360 -15.89 9.08 -12.12
N GLY A 361 -15.93 9.47 -13.40
CA GLY A 361 -16.96 10.37 -13.94
C GLY A 361 -18.38 9.86 -13.75
N ILE A 362 -18.62 8.57 -14.03
CA ILE A 362 -19.94 7.94 -13.79
C ILE A 362 -20.31 8.00 -12.31
N ILE A 363 -19.41 7.63 -11.40
CA ILE A 363 -19.67 7.64 -9.96
C ILE A 363 -20.02 9.06 -9.50
N ILE A 364 -19.26 10.06 -9.97
CA ILE A 364 -19.51 11.48 -9.66
C ILE A 364 -20.89 11.91 -10.14
N LEU A 365 -21.29 11.56 -11.38
CA LEU A 365 -22.61 11.88 -11.91
C LEU A 365 -23.72 11.25 -11.07
N VAL A 366 -23.54 10.00 -10.63
CA VAL A 366 -24.47 9.31 -9.73
C VAL A 366 -24.58 10.05 -8.39
N LEU A 367 -23.45 10.47 -7.79
CA LEU A 367 -23.44 11.24 -6.54
C LEU A 367 -24.16 12.59 -6.71
N ILE A 368 -23.93 13.30 -7.81
CA ILE A 368 -24.62 14.55 -8.13
C ILE A 368 -26.13 14.32 -8.24
N PHE A 369 -26.56 13.30 -8.97
CA PHE A 369 -27.97 12.95 -9.14
C PHE A 369 -28.67 12.67 -7.80
N PHE A 370 -28.06 11.85 -6.93
CA PHE A 370 -28.60 11.58 -5.60
C PHE A 370 -28.62 12.83 -4.71
N SER A 371 -27.59 13.68 -4.79
CA SER A 371 -27.54 14.94 -4.05
C SER A 371 -28.68 15.90 -4.46
N ALA A 372 -29.05 15.92 -5.75
CA ALA A 372 -30.10 16.74 -6.32
C ALA A 372 -31.50 16.22 -5.96
N LYS A 373 -31.77 14.91 -6.07
CA LYS A 373 -33.05 14.31 -5.68
C LYS A 373 -33.38 14.52 -4.21
N LEU A 374 -32.38 14.41 -3.34
CA LEU A 374 -32.53 14.73 -1.92
C LEU A 374 -32.85 16.21 -1.66
N LYS A 375 -32.75 17.13 -2.64
CA LYS A 375 -33.16 18.53 -2.49
C LYS A 375 -34.67 18.72 -2.75
N ILE A 376 -35.27 17.87 -3.58
CA ILE A 376 -36.69 17.95 -3.98
C ILE A 376 -37.60 17.40 -2.87
N SER A 377 -37.20 16.28 -2.23
CA SER A 377 -38.02 15.61 -1.20
C SER A 377 -38.17 16.36 0.14
N PHE A 378 -37.49 17.49 0.35
CA PHE A 378 -37.57 18.26 1.61
C PHE A 378 -38.28 19.61 1.46
N LYS A 379 -38.79 19.93 0.26
CA LYS A 379 -39.56 21.16 0.01
C LYS A 379 -41.08 20.97 0.09
N GLY A 380 -41.55 19.74 0.33
CA GLY A 380 -42.91 19.44 0.80
C GLY A 380 -42.82 18.83 2.19
#